data_AF-A0A930WA91-F1
#
_entry.id   AF-A0A930WA91-F1
#
_cell.length_a   1.000
_cell.length_b   1.000
_cell.length_c   1.000
_cell.angle_alpha   90.00
_cell.angle_beta   90.00
_cell.angle_gamma   90.00
#
_symmetry.space_group_name_H-M   'P 1'
#
loop_
_entity.id
_entity.type
_entity.pdbx_description
1 polymer ?
#
loop_
_entity_poly.entity_id
_entity_poly.type
_entity_poly.pdbx_seq_one_letter_code
_entity_poly.pdbx_strand_id
1 'polypeptide(L)'
;ELGAFIVETARQYGMTVYPCGGGDALAPYGADTGGCMTPRIYERALGRRIHFPHYQPQRRECQCYLGADIGAYDSCPHLCRYCYANTHPARVRRSRLAHDPASPFLIGHAQEGDRIHEARQESWLDRQENLFSWT
;
A
#
# COMPACT_ATOMS: atom_id res chain seq x y z
N GLU A 1 -12.45 22.76 0.61
CA GLU A 1 -11.52 23.72 -0.02
C GLU A 1 -10.20 23.07 -0.45
N LEU A 2 -9.34 22.62 0.48
CA LEU A 2 -8.03 22.03 0.13
C LEU A 2 -8.11 20.81 -0.81
N GLY A 3 -9.02 19.86 -0.53
CA GLY A 3 -9.17 18.67 -1.39
C GLY A 3 -9.58 19.02 -2.82
N ALA A 4 -10.47 20.00 -3.00
CA ALA A 4 -10.88 20.49 -4.32
C ALA A 4 -9.70 21.13 -5.07
N PHE A 5 -8.88 21.94 -4.38
CA PHE A 5 -7.67 22.54 -4.96
C PHE A 5 -6.65 21.50 -5.41
N ILE A 6 -6.45 20.44 -4.63
CA ILE A 6 -5.57 19.32 -5.00
C ILE A 6 -6.08 18.62 -6.26
N VAL A 7 -7.38 18.33 -6.32
CA VAL A 7 -8.00 17.66 -7.48
C VAL A 7 -7.86 18.51 -8.74
N GLU A 8 -8.16 19.81 -8.65
CA GLU A 8 -8.04 20.73 -9.77
C GLU A 8 -6.60 20.84 -10.26
N THR A 9 -5.64 20.98 -9.33
CA THR A 9 -4.22 21.04 -9.69
C THR A 9 -3.77 19.74 -10.36
N ALA A 10 -4.09 18.58 -9.79
CA ALA A 10 -3.72 17.30 -10.37
C ALA A 10 -4.26 17.13 -11.80
N ARG A 11 -5.51 17.54 -12.03
CA ARG A 11 -6.16 17.50 -13.35
C ARG A 11 -5.39 18.33 -14.39
N GLN A 12 -4.91 19.53 -14.04
CA GLN A 12 -4.13 20.38 -14.93
C GLN A 12 -2.81 19.74 -15.38
N TYR A 13 -2.26 18.82 -14.58
CA TYR A 13 -1.04 18.08 -14.88
C TYR A 13 -1.29 16.62 -15.30
N GLY A 14 -2.53 16.26 -15.68
CA GLY A 14 -2.85 14.92 -16.18
C GLY A 14 -2.79 13.81 -15.14
N MET A 15 -2.89 14.14 -13.85
CA MET A 15 -2.92 13.19 -12.74
C MET A 15 -4.35 12.96 -12.25
N THR A 16 -4.63 11.74 -11.80
CA THR A 16 -5.90 11.37 -11.15
C THR A 16 -5.71 11.30 -9.63
N VAL A 17 -6.61 11.94 -8.89
CA VAL A 17 -6.59 11.92 -7.41
C VAL A 17 -7.50 10.81 -6.90
N TYR A 18 -6.95 9.99 -5.99
CA TYR A 18 -7.67 8.94 -5.30
C TYR A 18 -7.71 9.23 -3.79
N PRO A 19 -8.85 9.69 -3.24
CA PRO A 19 -8.98 9.94 -1.81
C PRO A 19 -8.92 8.62 -1.02
N CYS A 20 -8.11 8.60 0.04
CA CYS A 20 -7.99 7.45 0.92
C CYS A 20 -9.04 7.56 2.05
N GLY A 21 -9.98 6.60 2.14
CA GLY A 21 -10.92 6.53 3.27
C GLY A 21 -11.94 7.67 3.36
N GLY A 22 -12.06 8.50 2.33
CA GLY A 22 -12.81 9.77 2.38
C GLY A 22 -14.25 9.72 1.86
N GLY A 23 -14.78 8.54 1.51
CA GLY A 23 -16.07 8.41 0.83
C GLY A 23 -16.15 9.25 -0.46
N ASP A 24 -17.35 9.72 -0.79
CA ASP A 24 -17.61 10.43 -2.06
C ASP A 24 -17.53 11.96 -1.97
N ALA A 25 -17.04 12.50 -0.85
CA ALA A 25 -17.03 13.95 -0.60
C ALA A 25 -16.24 14.76 -1.65
N LEU A 26 -15.22 14.14 -2.27
CA LEU A 26 -14.41 14.78 -3.32
C LEU A 26 -14.82 14.39 -4.75
N ALA A 27 -15.76 13.47 -4.92
CA ALA A 27 -16.25 13.07 -6.24
C ALA A 27 -16.83 14.26 -7.05
N PRO A 28 -17.61 15.19 -6.46
CA PRO A 28 -18.10 16.37 -7.19
C PRO A 28 -17.02 17.28 -7.78
N TYR A 29 -15.80 17.21 -7.23
CA TYR A 29 -14.66 18.00 -7.71
C TYR A 29 -13.80 17.24 -8.73
N GLY A 30 -14.12 15.97 -9.02
CA GLY A 30 -13.41 15.15 -10.00
C GLY A 30 -12.41 14.14 -9.44
N ALA A 31 -12.43 13.87 -8.14
CA ALA A 31 -11.62 12.79 -7.56
C ALA A 31 -12.21 11.41 -7.89
N ASP A 32 -11.36 10.41 -8.14
CA ASP A 32 -11.77 9.01 -8.30
C ASP A 32 -11.86 8.35 -6.92
N THR A 33 -13.09 8.07 -6.47
CA THR A 33 -13.37 7.46 -5.15
C THR A 33 -13.48 5.93 -5.22
N GLY A 34 -13.15 5.34 -6.38
CA GLY A 34 -13.11 3.89 -6.59
C GLY A 34 -11.95 3.16 -5.87
N GLY A 35 -11.04 3.90 -5.24
CA GLY A 35 -9.90 3.36 -4.49
C GLY A 35 -8.60 3.27 -5.30
N CYS A 36 -7.47 3.50 -4.65
CA CYS A 36 -6.15 3.61 -5.28
C CYS A 36 -5.39 2.29 -5.48
N MET A 37 -5.86 1.19 -4.87
CA MET A 37 -5.16 -0.11 -4.89
C MET A 37 -6.17 -1.24 -5.17
N THR A 38 -6.89 -1.12 -6.28
CA THR A 38 -7.92 -2.09 -6.70
C THR A 38 -7.37 -3.10 -7.71
N PRO A 39 -8.05 -4.24 -7.92
CA PRO A 39 -7.74 -5.18 -8.99
C PRO A 39 -7.45 -4.51 -10.35
N ARG A 40 -8.33 -3.60 -10.76
CA ARG A 40 -8.19 -2.82 -12.01
C ARG A 40 -6.87 -2.04 -12.07
N ILE A 41 -6.46 -1.42 -10.96
CA ILE A 41 -5.24 -0.61 -10.91
C ILE A 41 -4.01 -1.51 -11.00
N TYR A 42 -4.00 -2.63 -10.30
CA TYR A 42 -2.89 -3.60 -10.39
C TYR A 42 -2.76 -4.20 -11.79
N GLU A 43 -3.87 -4.65 -12.39
CA GLU A 43 -3.84 -5.21 -13.74
C GLU A 43 -3.37 -4.17 -14.78
N ARG A 44 -3.83 -2.92 -14.65
CA ARG A 44 -3.35 -1.82 -15.49
C ARG A 44 -1.86 -1.55 -15.31
N ALA A 45 -1.38 -1.53 -14.07
CA ALA A 45 0.04 -1.27 -13.77
C ALA A 45 0.96 -2.38 -14.28
N LEU A 46 0.50 -3.64 -14.22
CA LEU A 46 1.25 -4.81 -14.65
C LEU A 46 1.05 -5.15 -16.13
N GLY A 47 0.02 -4.59 -16.78
CA GLY A 47 -0.35 -4.95 -18.15
C GLY A 47 -0.80 -6.40 -18.30
N ARG A 48 -1.23 -7.03 -17.20
CA ARG A 48 -1.57 -8.46 -17.12
C ARG A 48 -2.79 -8.68 -16.25
N ARG A 49 -3.57 -9.71 -16.57
CA ARG A 49 -4.67 -10.17 -15.72
C ARG A 49 -4.14 -10.86 -14.47
N ILE A 50 -4.89 -10.76 -13.40
CA ILE A 50 -4.56 -11.37 -12.10
C ILE A 50 -5.78 -12.10 -11.55
N HIS A 51 -5.59 -13.36 -11.15
CA HIS A 51 -6.58 -14.12 -10.41
C HIS A 51 -6.54 -13.76 -8.92
N PHE A 52 -7.16 -12.65 -8.57
CA PHE A 52 -7.24 -12.20 -7.18
C PHE A 52 -7.99 -13.22 -6.30
N PRO A 53 -7.37 -13.75 -5.24
CA PRO A 53 -8.08 -14.53 -4.24
C PRO A 53 -9.20 -13.73 -3.56
N HIS A 54 -10.03 -14.41 -2.78
CA HIS A 54 -10.95 -13.70 -1.91
C HIS A 54 -10.17 -12.92 -0.85
N TYR A 55 -10.43 -11.61 -0.74
CA TYR A 55 -9.81 -10.73 0.24
C TYR A 55 -10.87 -9.94 1.00
N GLN A 56 -10.69 -9.83 2.33
CA GLN A 56 -11.50 -8.95 3.16
C GLN A 56 -10.79 -7.58 3.26
N PRO A 57 -11.46 -6.48 2.88
CA PRO A 57 -10.89 -5.14 3.01
C PRO A 57 -10.38 -4.84 4.42
N GLN A 58 -9.19 -4.27 4.52
CA GLN A 58 -8.57 -3.92 5.81
C GLN A 58 -9.40 -2.90 6.61
N ARG A 59 -10.14 -2.03 5.90
CA ARG A 59 -11.01 -0.99 6.48
C ARG A 59 -12.25 -0.82 5.63
N ARG A 60 -13.38 -0.42 6.24
CA ARG A 60 -14.69 -0.33 5.55
C ARG A 60 -14.74 0.83 4.55
N GLU A 61 -14.02 1.88 4.85
CA GLU A 61 -13.98 3.14 4.11
C GLU A 61 -13.08 3.11 2.87
N CYS A 62 -12.43 1.98 2.55
CA CYS A 62 -11.52 1.92 1.41
C CYS A 62 -11.54 0.57 0.68
N GLN A 63 -11.30 0.64 -0.63
CA GLN A 63 -11.34 -0.50 -1.55
C GLN A 63 -9.95 -1.08 -1.87
N CYS A 64 -8.93 -0.76 -1.07
CA CYS A 64 -7.59 -1.31 -1.25
C CYS A 64 -7.60 -2.84 -1.06
N TYR A 65 -7.06 -3.57 -2.03
CA TYR A 65 -7.04 -5.02 -2.05
C TYR A 65 -5.79 -5.62 -1.38
N LEU A 66 -4.63 -4.95 -1.42
CA LEU A 66 -3.44 -5.38 -0.68
C LEU A 66 -3.15 -4.37 0.44
N GLY A 67 -2.84 -4.90 1.62
CA GLY A 67 -2.58 -4.11 2.83
C GLY A 67 -1.38 -4.57 3.65
N ALA A 68 -0.43 -5.29 3.03
CA ALA A 68 0.78 -5.70 3.74
C ALA A 68 1.72 -4.49 3.95
N ASP A 69 2.12 -4.27 5.19
CA ASP A 69 3.11 -3.25 5.53
C ASP A 69 4.51 -3.66 5.03
N ILE A 70 5.22 -2.71 4.43
CA ILE A 70 6.58 -2.90 3.91
C ILE A 70 7.67 -2.40 4.89
N GLY A 71 7.29 -1.99 6.10
CA GLY A 71 8.23 -1.45 7.08
C GLY A 71 7.59 -1.19 8.44
N ALA A 72 8.40 -0.73 9.38
CA ALA A 72 7.97 -0.46 10.76
C ALA A 72 8.22 1.01 11.15
N TYR A 73 7.38 1.56 12.02
CA TYR A 73 7.60 2.87 12.60
C TYR A 73 8.93 2.93 13.37
N ASP A 74 9.54 4.11 13.42
CA ASP A 74 10.76 4.37 14.18
C ASP A 74 11.87 3.32 13.95
N SER A 75 12.04 2.87 12.71
CA SER A 75 13.02 1.86 12.30
C SER A 75 14.07 2.39 11.31
N CYS A 76 13.80 3.52 10.64
CA CYS A 76 14.67 4.05 9.58
C CYS A 76 15.76 4.99 10.13
N PRO A 77 17.05 4.63 10.04
CA PRO A 77 18.14 5.42 10.63
C PRO A 77 18.60 6.60 9.75
N HIS A 78 18.04 6.77 8.55
CA HIS A 78 18.42 7.86 7.65
C HIS A 78 17.92 9.24 8.09
N LEU A 79 16.94 9.28 9.02
CA LEU A 79 16.41 10.54 9.59
C LEU A 79 15.96 11.58 8.54
N CYS A 80 15.49 11.11 7.38
CA CYS A 80 14.96 11.96 6.31
C CYS A 80 13.73 12.74 6.79
N ARG A 81 13.62 14.01 6.37
CA ARG A 81 12.58 14.96 6.77
C ARG A 81 11.14 14.49 6.58
N TYR A 82 10.89 13.67 5.56
CA TYR A 82 9.54 13.24 5.16
C TYR A 82 9.34 11.72 5.28
N CYS A 83 10.14 11.05 6.12
CA CYS A 83 10.01 9.60 6.30
C CYS A 83 9.13 9.29 7.51
N TYR A 84 8.08 8.51 7.31
CA TYR A 84 7.16 8.10 8.38
C TYR A 84 7.81 7.18 9.43
N ALA A 85 8.91 6.52 9.06
CA ALA A 85 9.56 5.49 9.87
C ALA A 85 10.66 6.04 10.79
N ASN A 86 10.69 7.35 11.07
CA ASN A 86 11.74 7.96 11.90
C ASN A 86 11.31 9.11 12.82
N THR A 87 10.01 9.20 13.10
CA THR A 87 9.38 10.26 13.90
C THR A 87 10.10 10.52 15.23
N HIS A 88 10.65 9.50 15.88
CA HIS A 88 11.36 9.61 17.14
C HIS A 88 12.81 9.11 17.03
N PRO A 89 13.80 10.02 16.89
CA PRO A 89 15.20 9.64 16.74
C PRO A 89 15.74 8.74 17.86
N ALA A 90 15.27 8.92 19.10
CA ALA A 90 15.66 8.06 20.21
C ALA A 90 15.12 6.62 20.09
N ARG A 91 13.89 6.46 19.59
CA ARG A 91 13.31 5.13 19.31
C ARG A 91 14.03 4.48 18.13
N VAL A 92 14.29 5.22 17.06
CA VAL A 92 15.07 4.77 15.89
C VAL A 92 16.41 4.18 16.30
N ARG A 93 17.16 4.88 17.17
CA ARG A 93 18.44 4.38 17.68
C ARG A 93 18.29 3.05 18.41
N ARG A 94 17.27 2.91 19.27
CA ARG A 94 17.01 1.66 20.00
C ARG A 94 16.56 0.53 19.07
N SER A 95 15.63 0.79 18.16
CA SER A 95 15.16 -0.17 17.16
C SER A 95 16.33 -0.70 16.34
N ARG A 96 17.20 0.18 15.86
CA ARG A 96 18.38 -0.22 15.07
C ARG A 96 19.30 -1.17 15.83
N LEU A 97 19.49 -0.97 17.14
CA LEU A 97 20.30 -1.85 17.97
C LEU A 97 19.65 -3.23 18.20
N ALA A 98 18.33 -3.31 18.07
CA ALA A 98 17.58 -4.56 18.15
C ALA A 98 17.47 -5.29 16.80
N HIS A 99 18.08 -4.77 15.72
CA HIS A 99 18.12 -5.50 14.46
C HIS A 99 19.03 -6.74 14.61
N ASP A 100 18.50 -7.90 14.24
CA ASP A 100 19.25 -9.14 14.14
C ASP A 100 19.11 -9.70 12.72
N PRO A 101 20.20 -9.81 11.93
CA PRO A 101 20.16 -10.41 10.59
C PRO A 101 19.70 -11.87 10.55
N ALA A 102 19.76 -12.59 11.67
CA ALA A 102 19.24 -13.96 11.77
C ALA A 102 17.72 -14.00 12.06
N SER A 103 17.12 -12.88 12.43
CA SER A 103 15.67 -12.76 12.64
C SER A 103 14.94 -12.56 11.32
N PRO A 104 13.76 -13.17 11.12
CA PRO A 104 12.93 -12.89 9.95
C PRO A 104 12.23 -11.52 10.02
N PHE A 105 12.32 -10.82 11.15
CA PHE A 105 11.71 -9.51 11.35
C PHE A 105 12.68 -8.39 10.98
N LEU A 106 12.14 -7.24 10.55
CA LEU A 106 12.95 -6.05 10.28
C LEU A 106 13.72 -5.60 11.54
N ILE A 107 13.09 -5.68 12.71
CA ILE A 107 13.65 -5.31 14.02
C ILE A 107 13.19 -6.31 15.08
N GLY A 108 14.11 -6.79 15.91
CA GLY A 108 13.81 -7.67 17.04
C GLY A 108 13.44 -9.09 16.64
N HIS A 109 12.66 -9.75 17.48
CA HIS A 109 12.19 -11.13 17.32
C HIS A 109 10.71 -11.24 17.69
N ALA A 110 10.13 -12.39 17.39
CA ALA A 110 8.80 -12.75 17.89
C ALA A 110 8.74 -12.64 19.42
N GLN A 111 7.66 -12.04 19.92
CA GLN A 111 7.39 -11.86 21.33
C GLN A 111 6.34 -12.86 21.82
N GLU A 112 6.24 -12.99 23.15
CA GLU A 112 5.18 -13.78 23.75
C GLU A 112 3.80 -13.23 23.36
N GLY A 113 2.94 -14.09 22.81
CA GLY A 113 1.62 -13.72 22.31
C GLY A 113 1.54 -13.40 20.82
N ASP A 114 2.67 -13.28 20.13
CA ASP A 114 2.68 -13.13 18.67
C ASP A 114 2.05 -14.35 17.98
N ARG A 115 1.28 -14.07 16.93
CA ARG A 115 0.67 -15.10 16.07
C ARG A 115 1.39 -15.11 14.73
N ILE A 116 2.24 -16.11 14.54
CA ILE A 116 3.00 -16.29 13.29
C ILE A 116 2.21 -17.23 12.39
N HIS A 117 1.99 -16.80 11.16
CA HIS A 117 1.35 -17.58 10.11
C HIS A 117 2.32 -17.76 8.94
N GLU A 118 2.36 -18.95 8.37
CA GLU A 118 3.10 -19.20 7.13
C GLU A 118 2.48 -18.40 5.98
N ALA A 119 3.27 -17.56 5.34
CA ALA A 119 2.83 -16.73 4.23
C ALA A 119 2.78 -17.56 2.95
N ARG A 120 1.62 -17.62 2.29
CA ARG A 120 1.48 -18.24 0.97
C ARG A 120 1.94 -17.26 -0.12
N GLN A 121 3.21 -17.35 -0.50
CA GLN A 121 3.82 -16.50 -1.53
C GLN A 121 3.71 -17.14 -2.92
N GLU A 122 2.49 -17.13 -3.47
CA GLU A 122 2.22 -17.63 -4.82
C GLU A 122 1.91 -16.48 -5.79
N SER A 123 2.23 -16.69 -7.06
CA SER A 123 1.90 -15.71 -8.10
C SER A 123 0.45 -15.89 -8.51
N TRP A 124 -0.31 -14.79 -8.48
CA TRP A 124 -1.69 -14.76 -8.97
C TRP A 124 -1.79 -14.28 -10.43
N LEU A 125 -0.66 -14.06 -11.10
CA LEU A 125 -0.65 -13.63 -12.49
C LEU A 125 -1.33 -14.69 -13.36
N ASP A 126 -2.25 -14.25 -14.21
CA ASP A 126 -2.77 -15.08 -15.27
C ASP A 126 -1.66 -15.29 -16.32
N ARG A 127 -1.19 -16.53 -16.40
CA ARG A 127 -0.14 -16.97 -17.33
C ARG A 127 -0.70 -17.50 -18.63
N GLN A 128 -2.02 -17.58 -18.78
CA GLN A 128 -2.64 -18.00 -20.02
C GLN A 128 -2.60 -16.84 -21.02
N GLU A 129 -1.88 -17.03 -22.11
CA GLU A 129 -1.91 -16.09 -23.23
C GLU A 129 -3.28 -16.19 -23.91
N ASN A 130 -4.07 -15.12 -23.90
CA ASN A 130 -5.33 -15.08 -24.62
C ASN A 130 -5.04 -14.89 -26.12
N LEU A 131 -5.50 -15.83 -26.93
CA LEU A 131 -5.39 -15.81 -28.39
C LEU A 131 -5.94 -14.52 -29.04
N PHE A 132 -6.84 -13.82 -28.35
CA PHE A 132 -7.51 -12.57 -28.79
C PHE A 132 -6.99 -11.31 -28.08
N SER A 133 -5.86 -11.36 -27.37
CA SER A 133 -5.29 -10.19 -26.69
C SER A 133 -4.67 -9.13 -27.62
N TRP A 134 -4.60 -9.41 -28.94
CA TRP A 134 -3.97 -8.57 -29.97
C TRP A 134 -4.96 -7.93 -30.97
N THR A 135 -6.26 -8.02 -30.72
CA THR A 135 -7.32 -7.38 -31.52
C THR A 135 -8.00 -6.27 -30.73
#